data_AF-A0A4P5WBC8-F1
#
_entry.id   AF-A0A4P5WBC8-F1
#
_cell.length_a   1.000
_cell.length_b   1.000
_cell.length_c   1.000
_cell.angle_alpha   90.00
_cell.angle_beta   90.00
_cell.angle_gamma   90.00
#
_symmetry.space_group_name_H-M   'P 1'
#
loop_
_entity.id
_entity.type
_entity.pdbx_description
1 polymer ?
#
loop_
_entity_poly.entity_id
_entity_poly.type
_entity_poly.pdbx_seq_one_letter_code
_entity_poly.pdbx_strand_id
1 'polypeptide(L)'
;MNYTTTDVAAALGTTTKMVDNLLAREAKHLLSTGKRGKSRLIDESLIEILAIALLLRRDLGTSARTSVKLASGIAASPVSNVAVGTLGVLHFDVASLRLVLRQALADSLEDRQPVRRGRPLLSAKQGTSL
;
A
#
# COMPACT_ATOMS: atom_id res chain seq x y z
N MET A 1 -1.68 1.15 13.07
CA MET A 1 -0.83 2.26 12.58
C MET A 1 -1.32 2.66 11.19
N ASN A 2 -1.24 3.92 10.78
CA ASN A 2 -1.74 4.36 9.46
C ASN A 2 -0.57 4.73 8.55
N TYR A 3 -0.61 4.24 7.31
CA TYR A 3 0.46 4.42 6.33
C TYR A 3 0.01 5.30 5.17
N THR A 4 0.95 6.01 4.56
CA THR A 4 0.74 6.79 3.33
C THR A 4 0.99 5.91 2.10
N THR A 5 0.49 6.33 0.93
CA THR A 5 0.78 5.65 -0.35
C THR A 5 2.27 5.48 -0.59
N THR A 6 3.12 6.43 -0.15
CA THR A 6 4.57 6.36 -0.31
C THR A 6 5.20 5.25 0.52
N ASP A 7 4.80 5.11 1.79
CA ASP A 7 5.32 4.04 2.66
C ASP A 7 4.90 2.68 2.12
N VAL A 8 3.65 2.57 1.66
CA VAL A 8 3.12 1.35 1.06
C VAL A 8 3.85 1.01 -0.24
N ALA A 9 4.13 2.00 -1.09
CA ALA A 9 4.87 1.78 -2.32
C ALA A 9 6.30 1.29 -2.03
N ALA A 10 6.98 1.89 -1.05
CA ALA A 10 8.32 1.48 -0.63
C ALA A 10 8.32 0.07 -0.04
N ALA A 11 7.44 -0.21 0.94
CA ALA A 11 7.35 -1.52 1.57
C ALA A 11 6.97 -2.66 0.59
N LEU A 12 6.17 -2.35 -0.43
CA LEU A 12 5.76 -3.33 -1.46
C LEU A 12 6.71 -3.37 -2.67
N GLY A 13 7.80 -2.60 -2.66
CA GLY A 13 8.75 -2.53 -3.78
C GLY A 13 8.10 -2.11 -5.10
N THR A 14 7.13 -1.19 -5.05
CA THR A 14 6.35 -0.75 -6.22
C THR A 14 6.31 0.77 -6.35
N THR A 15 5.62 1.28 -7.37
CA THR A 15 5.47 2.73 -7.58
C THR A 15 4.22 3.26 -6.89
N THR A 16 4.29 4.49 -6.39
CA THR A 16 3.12 5.21 -5.83
C THR A 16 1.96 5.26 -6.82
N LYS A 17 2.25 5.48 -8.10
CA LYS A 17 1.27 5.44 -9.20
C LYS A 17 0.53 4.10 -9.29
N MET A 18 1.24 2.98 -9.09
CA MET A 18 0.64 1.65 -9.14
C MET A 18 -0.28 1.42 -7.93
N VAL A 19 0.16 1.82 -6.73
CA VAL A 19 -0.67 1.76 -5.52
C VAL A 19 -1.92 2.63 -5.69
N ASP A 20 -1.78 3.86 -6.15
CA ASP A 20 -2.92 4.77 -6.37
C ASP A 20 -3.90 4.23 -7.41
N ASN A 21 -3.40 3.63 -8.50
CA ASN A 21 -4.25 3.01 -9.51
C ASN A 21 -5.06 1.83 -8.94
N LEU A 22 -4.42 0.96 -8.15
CA LEU A 22 -5.10 -0.15 -7.49
C LEU A 22 -6.16 0.34 -6.51
N LEU A 23 -5.81 1.32 -5.67
CA LEU A 23 -6.73 1.93 -4.70
C LEU A 23 -7.90 2.66 -5.36
N ALA A 24 -7.66 3.41 -6.42
CA ALA A 24 -8.69 4.22 -7.07
C ALA A 24 -9.68 3.39 -7.88
N ARG A 25 -9.21 2.31 -8.53
CA ARG A 25 -9.99 1.54 -9.50
C ARG A 25 -10.56 0.25 -8.94
N GLU A 26 -9.75 -0.51 -8.22
CA GLU A 26 -10.08 -1.90 -7.87
C GLU A 26 -10.40 -2.05 -6.38
N ALA A 27 -9.65 -1.37 -5.51
CA ALA A 27 -9.79 -1.46 -4.05
C ALA A 27 -10.55 -0.28 -3.42
N LYS A 28 -11.25 0.54 -4.22
CA LYS A 28 -11.98 1.71 -3.73
C LYS A 28 -13.02 1.35 -2.66
N HIS A 29 -13.63 0.19 -2.79
CA HIS A 29 -14.63 -0.35 -1.86
C HIS A 29 -14.03 -0.85 -0.53
N LEU A 30 -12.71 -1.05 -0.48
CA LEU A 30 -11.96 -1.49 0.70
C LEU A 30 -11.39 -0.32 1.50
N LEU A 31 -11.43 0.89 0.94
CA LEU A 31 -11.01 2.10 1.64
C LEU A 31 -12.01 2.44 2.74
N SER A 32 -11.53 2.52 3.98
CA SER A 32 -12.28 3.17 5.06
C SER A 32 -12.60 4.62 4.68
N THR A 33 -13.81 5.09 5.00
CA THR A 33 -14.27 6.46 4.72
C THR A 33 -13.48 7.47 5.56
N GLY A 34 -12.31 7.86 5.07
CA GLY A 34 -11.53 8.94 5.67
C GLY A 34 -12.29 10.27 5.61
N LYS A 35 -12.10 11.12 6.65
CA LYS A 35 -12.58 12.51 6.63
C LYS A 35 -12.02 13.25 5.41
N ARG A 36 -12.90 13.84 4.61
CA ARG A 36 -12.59 14.65 3.41
C ARG A 36 -11.50 15.68 3.75
N GLY A 37 -10.39 15.68 3.01
CA GLY A 37 -9.29 16.66 3.16
C GLY A 37 -8.06 16.20 3.95
N LYS A 38 -7.97 14.95 4.43
CA LYS A 38 -6.74 14.33 4.95
C LYS A 38 -6.20 13.29 3.98
N SER A 39 -4.86 13.13 3.91
CA SER A 39 -4.22 12.05 3.14
C SER A 39 -4.93 10.72 3.43
N ARG A 40 -5.19 9.92 2.38
CA ARG A 40 -5.76 8.57 2.51
C ARG A 40 -4.92 7.80 3.53
N LEU A 41 -5.55 7.37 4.62
CA LEU A 41 -4.92 6.51 5.62
C LEU A 41 -5.14 5.09 5.15
N ILE A 42 -4.05 4.38 4.86
CA ILE A 42 -4.06 2.97 4.47
C ILE A 42 -3.78 2.18 5.75
N ASP A 43 -4.73 1.31 6.12
CA ASP A 43 -4.57 0.39 7.26
C ASP A 43 -3.79 -0.87 6.85
N GLU A 44 -3.25 -1.59 7.84
CA GLU A 44 -2.42 -2.78 7.62
C GLU A 44 -3.17 -3.89 6.87
N SER A 45 -4.49 -4.03 7.10
CA SER A 45 -5.34 -4.98 6.39
C SER A 45 -5.41 -4.69 4.89
N LEU A 46 -5.53 -3.42 4.50
CA LEU A 46 -5.53 -3.01 3.10
C LEU A 46 -4.15 -3.18 2.47
N ILE A 47 -3.07 -2.95 3.22
CA ILE A 47 -1.70 -3.20 2.75
C ILE A 47 -1.50 -4.70 2.47
N GLU A 48 -1.99 -5.58 3.36
CA GLU A 48 -1.96 -7.03 3.16
C GLU A 48 -2.70 -7.44 1.88
N ILE A 49 -3.91 -6.92 1.66
CA ILE A 49 -4.68 -7.19 0.43
C ILE A 49 -3.91 -6.71 -0.81
N LEU A 50 -3.29 -5.52 -0.77
CA LEU A 50 -2.49 -5.01 -1.88
C LEU A 50 -1.25 -5.87 -2.13
N ALA A 51 -0.56 -6.30 -1.08
CA ALA A 51 0.61 -7.18 -1.19
C ALA A 51 0.24 -8.51 -1.85
N ILE A 52 -0.82 -9.17 -1.39
CA ILE A 52 -1.33 -10.41 -1.98
C ILE A 52 -1.72 -10.16 -3.44
N ALA A 53 -2.45 -9.09 -3.75
CA ALA A 53 -2.86 -8.78 -5.12
C ALA A 53 -1.66 -8.57 -6.06
N LEU A 54 -0.59 -7.92 -5.58
CA LEU A 54 0.63 -7.73 -6.35
C LEU A 54 1.36 -9.05 -6.61
N LEU A 55 1.45 -9.93 -5.61
CA LEU A 55 2.03 -11.27 -5.74
C LEU A 55 1.25 -12.12 -6.74
N LEU A 56 -0.08 -12.16 -6.63
CA LEU A 56 -0.94 -12.89 -7.58
C LEU A 56 -0.74 -12.39 -9.02
N ARG A 57 -0.67 -11.06 -9.21
CA ARG A 57 -0.47 -10.48 -10.53
C ARG A 57 0.91 -10.79 -11.11
N ARG A 58 1.95 -10.80 -10.28
CA ARG A 58 3.33 -11.12 -10.68
C ARG A 58 3.51 -12.60 -11.00
N ASP A 59 3.02 -13.47 -10.13
CA ASP A 59 3.33 -14.90 -10.14
C ASP A 59 2.33 -15.70 -10.99
N LEU A 60 1.07 -15.26 -11.06
CA LEU A 60 0.00 -15.95 -11.80
C LEU A 60 -0.50 -15.16 -13.02
N GLY A 61 0.02 -13.96 -13.27
CA GLY A 61 -0.37 -13.13 -14.41
C GLY A 61 -1.81 -12.62 -14.38
N THR A 62 -2.46 -12.62 -13.21
CA THR A 62 -3.89 -12.27 -13.09
C THR A 62 -4.17 -10.80 -13.39
N SER A 63 -5.36 -10.49 -13.90
CA SER A 63 -5.82 -9.11 -14.06
C SER A 63 -5.87 -8.38 -12.71
N ALA A 64 -5.73 -7.06 -12.69
CA ALA A 64 -5.76 -6.28 -11.45
C ALA A 64 -7.04 -6.53 -10.63
N ARG A 65 -8.20 -6.55 -11.31
CA ARG A 65 -9.51 -6.84 -10.70
C ARG A 65 -9.57 -8.24 -10.09
N THR A 66 -9.13 -9.26 -10.82
CA THR A 66 -9.10 -10.65 -10.34
C THR A 66 -8.17 -10.78 -9.14
N SER A 67 -7.00 -10.15 -9.21
CA SER A 67 -5.99 -10.19 -8.14
C SER A 67 -6.53 -9.60 -6.85
N VAL A 68 -7.18 -8.43 -6.92
CA VAL A 68 -7.79 -7.79 -5.72
C VAL A 68 -8.91 -8.64 -5.16
N LYS A 69 -9.78 -9.20 -6.01
CA LYS A 69 -10.88 -10.07 -5.56
C LYS A 69 -10.35 -11.31 -4.82
N LEU A 70 -9.36 -11.99 -5.38
CA LEU A 70 -8.74 -13.16 -4.76
C LEU A 70 -8.02 -12.77 -3.46
N ALA A 71 -7.27 -11.67 -3.47
CA ALA A 71 -6.56 -11.17 -2.31
C ALA A 71 -7.49 -10.85 -1.14
N SER A 72 -8.65 -10.23 -1.39
CA SER A 72 -9.66 -10.00 -0.35
C SER A 72 -10.20 -11.31 0.23
N GLY A 73 -10.42 -12.33 -0.61
CA GLY A 73 -10.84 -13.66 -0.15
C GLY A 73 -9.78 -14.35 0.71
N ILE A 74 -8.51 -14.29 0.30
CA ILE A 74 -7.37 -14.85 1.04
C ILE A 74 -7.21 -14.13 2.38
N ALA A 75 -7.23 -12.80 2.41
CA ALA A 75 -7.11 -12.02 3.64
C ALA A 75 -8.26 -12.28 4.62
N ALA A 76 -9.48 -12.53 4.12
CA ALA A 76 -10.64 -12.86 4.95
C ALA A 76 -10.62 -14.29 5.49
N SER A 77 -9.86 -15.21 4.87
CA SER A 77 -9.77 -16.62 5.29
C SER A 77 -8.34 -17.13 5.15
N PRO A 78 -7.41 -16.63 5.98
CA PRO A 78 -5.96 -16.81 5.81
C PRO A 78 -5.44 -18.24 6.00
N VAL A 79 -6.28 -19.15 6.50
CA VAL A 79 -5.93 -20.55 6.77
C VAL A 79 -6.63 -21.50 5.78
N SER A 80 -7.47 -20.96 4.90
CA SER A 80 -8.31 -21.73 4.00
C SER A 80 -7.76 -21.70 2.59
N ASN A 81 -7.81 -22.85 1.93
CA ASN A 81 -7.60 -22.93 0.48
C ASN A 81 -8.65 -22.07 -0.24
N VAL A 82 -8.20 -21.21 -1.15
CA VAL A 82 -9.09 -20.37 -1.96
C VAL A 82 -9.30 -21.03 -3.32
N ALA A 83 -10.55 -21.30 -3.68
CA ALA A 83 -10.87 -21.89 -4.97
C ALA A 83 -10.51 -20.93 -6.12
N VAL A 84 -9.80 -21.46 -7.11
CA VAL A 84 -9.47 -20.77 -8.37
C VAL A 84 -10.16 -21.52 -9.51
N GLY A 85 -11.42 -21.16 -9.77
CA GLY A 85 -12.28 -21.88 -10.71
C GLY A 85 -12.91 -23.12 -10.07
N THR A 86 -13.18 -24.15 -10.87
CA THR A 86 -13.91 -25.36 -10.44
C THR A 86 -13.01 -26.48 -9.95
N LEU A 87 -11.76 -26.53 -10.39
CA LEU A 87 -10.83 -27.65 -10.13
C LEU A 87 -9.56 -27.23 -9.37
N GLY A 88 -9.28 -25.92 -9.33
CA GLY A 88 -8.06 -25.38 -8.73
C GLY A 88 -8.30 -24.86 -7.32
N VAL A 89 -7.30 -25.05 -6.46
CA VAL A 89 -7.21 -24.38 -5.16
C VAL A 89 -5.87 -23.68 -5.03
N LEU A 90 -5.87 -22.50 -4.45
CA LEU A 90 -4.69 -21.74 -4.11
C LEU A 90 -4.50 -21.80 -2.59
N HIS A 91 -3.36 -22.34 -2.18
CA HIS A 91 -2.88 -22.22 -0.81
C HIS A 91 -1.97 -21.00 -0.72
N PHE A 92 -2.20 -20.15 0.27
CA PHE A 92 -1.43 -18.92 0.46
C PHE A 92 -0.97 -18.83 1.92
N ASP A 93 0.34 -18.78 2.13
CA ASP A 93 0.90 -18.63 3.48
C ASP A 93 0.83 -17.15 3.92
N VAL A 94 -0.34 -16.77 4.43
CA VAL A 94 -0.59 -15.41 4.92
C VAL A 94 0.22 -15.10 6.17
N ALA A 95 0.56 -16.10 7.00
CA ALA A 95 1.33 -15.89 8.22
C ALA A 95 2.77 -15.45 7.90
N SER A 96 3.42 -16.14 6.97
CA SER A 96 4.75 -15.75 6.49
C SER A 96 4.71 -14.40 5.78
N LEU A 97 3.67 -14.14 4.96
CA LEU A 97 3.51 -12.83 4.32
C LEU A 97 3.43 -11.71 5.37
N ARG A 98 2.61 -11.85 6.42
CA ARG A 98 2.46 -10.84 7.47
C ARG A 98 3.77 -10.53 8.17
N LEU A 99 4.59 -11.55 8.42
CA LEU A 99 5.89 -11.37 9.06
C LEU A 99 6.84 -10.55 8.17
N VAL A 100 6.93 -10.90 6.88
CA VAL A 100 7.74 -10.16 5.91
C VAL A 100 7.21 -8.72 5.71
N LEU A 101 5.88 -8.57 5.62
CA LEU A 101 5.23 -7.28 5.40
C LEU A 101 5.48 -6.32 6.56
N ARG A 102 5.38 -6.81 7.80
CA ARG A 102 5.66 -6.00 9.00
C ARG A 102 7.11 -5.52 9.03
N GLN A 103 8.06 -6.38 8.67
CA GLN A 103 9.46 -5.99 8.57
C GLN A 103 9.66 -4.92 7.50
N ALA A 104 9.15 -5.13 6.29
CA ALA A 104 9.28 -4.18 5.20
C ALA A 104 8.61 -2.81 5.50
N LEU A 105 7.50 -2.82 6.23
CA LEU A 105 6.84 -1.60 6.69
C LEU A 105 7.66 -0.89 7.77
N ALA A 106 8.29 -1.62 8.69
CA ALA A 106 9.19 -1.04 9.69
C ALA A 106 10.41 -0.39 9.01
N ASP A 107 11.06 -1.11 8.10
CA ASP A 107 12.22 -0.62 7.34
C ASP A 107 11.86 0.64 6.54
N SER A 108 10.71 0.63 5.85
CA SER A 108 10.22 1.79 5.10
C SER A 108 9.96 3.02 5.99
N LEU A 109 9.60 2.82 7.26
CA LEU A 109 9.36 3.92 8.19
C LEU A 109 10.67 4.47 8.76
N GLU A 110 11.68 3.63 8.96
CA GLU A 110 13.02 4.03 9.41
C GLU A 110 13.75 4.85 8.34
N ASP A 111 13.60 4.47 7.06
CA ASP A 111 14.19 5.18 5.92
C ASP A 111 13.53 6.54 5.61
N ARG A 112 12.52 6.95 6.39
CA ARG A 112 11.95 8.30 6.28
C ARG A 112 12.97 9.35 6.71
N GLN A 113 13.70 9.89 5.74
CA GLN A 113 14.28 11.22 5.91
C GLN A 113 13.14 12.22 6.19
N PRO A 114 13.18 12.98 7.30
CA PRO A 114 12.17 13.99 7.56
C PRO A 114 12.19 14.98 6.41
N VAL A 115 11.03 15.19 5.78
CA VAL A 115 10.84 16.21 4.75
C VAL A 115 11.30 17.54 5.33
N ARG A 116 12.45 18.05 4.89
CA ARG A 116 12.89 19.42 5.16
C ARG A 116 11.85 20.32 4.50
N ARG A 117 10.80 20.70 5.25
CA ARG A 117 9.94 21.81 4.88
C ARG A 117 10.87 23.01 4.71
N GLY A 118 10.98 23.48 3.47
CA GLY A 118 11.76 24.65 3.13
C GLY A 118 11.40 25.77 4.09
N ARG A 119 12.37 26.17 4.91
CA ARG A 119 12.31 27.43 5.64
C ARG A 119 12.07 28.51 4.58
N PRO A 120 11.05 29.37 4.70
CA PRO A 120 11.05 30.59 3.91
C PRO A 120 12.36 31.29 4.23
N LEU A 121 13.21 31.51 3.23
CA LEU A 121 14.30 32.46 3.38
C LEU A 121 13.62 33.81 3.60
N LEU A 122 13.52 34.23 4.86
CA LEU A 122 13.32 35.63 5.21
C LEU A 122 14.48 36.37 4.54
N SER A 123 14.21 36.93 3.36
CA SER A 123 15.11 37.85 2.70
C SER A 123 15.08 39.16 3.50
N ALA A 124 15.85 39.17 4.59
CA ALA A 124 16.28 40.37 5.26
C ALA A 124 17.60 40.78 4.62
N LYS A 125 17.56 41.76 3.72
CA LYS A 125 18.63 42.76 3.64
C LYS A 125 18.02 44.15 3.54
N GLN A 126 18.26 44.89 4.61
CA GLN A 126 18.20 46.33 4.73
C GLN A 126 19.27 47.01 3.85
N GLY A 127 19.02 48.27 3.47
CA GLY A 127 19.99 49.23 2.93
C GLY A 127 20.23 49.09 1.42
N THR A 128 20.23 50.14 0.61
CA THR A 128 20.82 51.46 0.84
C THR A 128 20.29 52.45 -0.20
N SER A 129 20.31 53.73 0.17
CA SER A 129 19.99 54.94 -0.59
C SER A 129 20.41 54.96 -2.07
N LEU A 130 19.60 55.62 -2.90
CA LEU A 130 19.93 56.88 -3.60
C LEU A 130 18.63 57.56 -4.05
#